data_AF-R6H9U4-F1
#
_entry.id   AF-R6H9U4-F1
#
_cell.length_a   1.000
_cell.length_b   1.000
_cell.length_c   1.000
_cell.angle_alpha   90.00
_cell.angle_beta   90.00
_cell.angle_gamma   90.00
#
_symmetry.space_group_name_H-M   'P 1'
#
loop_
_entity.id
_entity.type
_entity.pdbx_description
1 polymer ?
#
loop_
_entity_poly.entity_id
_entity_poly.type
_entity_poly.pdbx_seq_one_letter_code
_entity_poly.pdbx_strand_id
1 'polypeptide(L)'
;MSQFRASPTGDFCPLLRLHRGLEILTPQWQDLLDEALATPLTPCRFAAADAQSDLELRNLGTYYLLRYWFQAVSDFDPLLKLQKLAAAWAVTRYLEAVHWSKTGTLSQTYRIRLHQLYSKEVEHDGENEATLEEACLSNLAFSLESLRNLI
;
A
#
# COMPACT_ATOMS: atom_id res chain seq x y z
N MET A 1 1.29 0.09 30.40
CA MET A 1 1.75 1.04 29.37
C MET A 1 2.87 0.39 28.58
N SER A 2 2.54 -0.44 27.58
CA SER A 2 3.54 -1.14 26.79
C SER A 2 4.11 -0.18 25.75
N GLN A 3 5.42 0.03 25.80
CA GLN A 3 6.17 0.75 24.78
C GLN A 3 6.02 0.00 23.46
N PHE A 4 5.34 0.61 22.49
CA PHE A 4 5.42 0.19 21.09
C PHE A 4 6.89 0.34 20.67
N ARG A 5 7.65 -0.76 20.77
CA ARG A 5 8.96 -0.86 20.12
C ARG A 5 8.71 -0.71 18.63
N ALA A 6 9.34 0.27 17.99
CA ALA A 6 9.40 0.32 16.54
C ALA A 6 10.02 -1.01 16.07
N SER A 7 9.21 -1.86 15.44
CA SER A 7 9.71 -3.04 14.74
C SER A 7 10.73 -2.59 13.69
N PRO A 8 11.74 -3.41 13.36
CA PRO A 8 12.54 -3.16 12.17
C PRO A 8 11.57 -3.04 10.99
N THR A 9 11.56 -1.88 10.33
CA THR A 9 10.77 -1.63 9.12
C THR A 9 11.02 -2.78 8.15
N GLY A 10 9.98 -3.57 7.84
CA GLY A 10 10.12 -4.73 6.97
C GLY A 10 10.58 -4.36 5.55
N ASP A 11 10.90 -5.37 4.75
CA ASP A 11 11.33 -5.17 3.37
C ASP A 11 10.13 -4.88 2.44
N PHE A 12 10.08 -3.67 1.90
CA PHE A 12 9.07 -3.24 0.93
C PHE A 12 9.39 -3.69 -0.51
N CYS A 13 10.63 -4.13 -0.78
CA CYS A 13 11.07 -4.46 -2.15
C CYS A 13 10.18 -5.50 -2.84
N PRO A 14 9.71 -6.59 -2.19
CA PRO A 14 8.82 -7.55 -2.85
C PRO A 14 7.51 -6.91 -3.32
N LEU A 15 6.92 -6.02 -2.50
CA LEU A 15 5.70 -5.32 -2.87
C LEU A 15 5.97 -4.38 -4.05
N LEU A 16 6.99 -3.53 -3.95
CA LEU A 16 7.32 -2.57 -5.02
C LEU A 16 7.65 -3.25 -6.34
N ARG A 17 8.38 -4.37 -6.31
CA ARG A 17 8.71 -5.15 -7.51
C ARG A 17 7.48 -5.79 -8.15
N LEU A 18 6.55 -6.33 -7.34
CA LEU A 18 5.28 -6.82 -7.87
C LEU A 18 4.55 -5.68 -8.59
N HIS A 19 4.34 -4.55 -7.89
CA HIS A 19 3.60 -3.40 -8.43
C HIS A 19 4.25 -2.82 -9.69
N ARG A 20 5.58 -2.88 -9.79
CA ARG A 20 6.31 -2.44 -10.98
C ARG A 20 6.19 -3.38 -12.17
N GLY A 21 5.92 -4.67 -11.91
CA GLY A 21 5.68 -5.70 -12.91
C GLY A 21 4.23 -5.81 -13.37
N LEU A 22 3.31 -5.10 -12.73
CA LEU A 22 1.92 -4.93 -13.18
C LEU A 22 1.85 -4.11 -14.48
N GLU A 23 0.71 -4.17 -15.17
CA GLU A 23 0.44 -3.24 -16.27
C GLU A 23 0.43 -1.80 -15.75
N ILE A 24 1.24 -0.94 -16.37
CA ILE A 24 1.34 0.47 -15.98
C ILE A 24 0.43 1.30 -16.87
N LEU A 25 -0.61 1.89 -16.28
CA LEU A 25 -1.61 2.68 -17.00
C LEU A 25 -1.20 4.14 -17.17
N THR A 26 -0.32 4.65 -16.30
CA THR A 26 0.21 6.03 -16.41
C THR A 26 1.72 6.14 -16.18
N PRO A 27 2.40 7.07 -16.88
CA PRO A 27 3.81 7.35 -16.62
C PRO A 27 4.10 7.78 -15.18
N GLN A 28 3.16 8.53 -14.57
CA GLN A 28 3.29 9.00 -13.19
C GLN A 28 3.45 7.84 -12.20
N TRP A 29 2.69 6.76 -12.37
CA TRP A 29 2.80 5.59 -11.52
C TRP A 29 4.14 4.89 -11.69
N GLN A 30 4.62 4.79 -12.94
CA GLN A 30 5.94 4.25 -13.25
C GLN A 30 7.04 5.01 -12.53
N ASP A 31 7.04 6.34 -12.65
CA ASP A 31 8.06 7.21 -12.08
C ASP A 31 8.11 7.07 -10.56
N LEU A 32 6.94 7.01 -9.90
CA LEU A 32 6.85 6.81 -8.44
C LEU A 32 7.47 5.47 -8.01
N LEU A 33 7.19 4.39 -8.74
CA LEU A 33 7.71 3.05 -8.41
C LEU A 33 9.22 2.92 -8.69
N ASP A 34 9.69 3.45 -9.82
CA ASP A 34 11.12 3.46 -10.18
C ASP A 34 11.90 4.29 -9.15
N GLU A 35 11.36 5.43 -8.75
CA GLU A 35 11.92 6.28 -7.69
C GLU A 35 11.97 5.58 -6.33
N ALA A 36 10.90 4.86 -5.99
CA ALA A 36 10.82 4.12 -4.73
C ALA A 36 11.83 2.97 -4.67
N LEU A 37 11.98 2.21 -5.76
CA LEU A 37 12.96 1.13 -5.87
C LEU A 37 14.41 1.63 -5.80
N ALA A 38 14.68 2.86 -6.27
CA ALA A 38 15.99 3.49 -6.20
C ALA A 38 16.29 4.16 -4.84
N THR A 39 15.26 4.40 -4.02
CA THR A 39 15.41 5.11 -2.74
C THR A 39 15.65 4.11 -1.60
N PRO A 40 16.76 4.23 -0.84
CA PRO A 40 16.96 3.37 0.32
C PRO A 40 15.95 3.67 1.43
N LEU A 41 15.66 2.67 2.27
CA LEU A 41 14.76 2.81 3.43
C LEU A 41 15.28 3.80 4.48
N THR A 42 16.60 3.95 4.62
CA THR A 42 17.24 4.75 5.68
C THR A 42 16.81 6.23 5.75
N PRO A 43 16.71 6.98 4.63
CA PRO A 43 16.19 8.35 4.63
C PRO A 43 14.66 8.45 4.78
N CYS A 44 13.93 7.35 4.63
CA CYS A 44 12.47 7.36 4.63
C CYS A 44 11.94 7.51 6.07
N ARG A 45 11.18 8.58 6.32
CA ARG A 45 10.41 8.75 7.56
C ARG A 45 8.96 8.43 7.29
N PHE A 46 8.47 7.43 8.00
CA PHE A 46 7.04 7.16 8.03
C PHE A 46 6.38 8.17 8.97
N ALA A 47 5.34 8.85 8.48
CA ALA A 47 4.58 9.78 9.29
C ALA A 47 4.04 9.06 10.55
N ALA A 48 4.21 9.67 11.72
CA ALA A 48 3.57 9.17 12.92
C ALA A 48 2.04 9.27 12.76
N ALA A 49 1.31 8.32 13.32
CA ALA A 49 -0.14 8.39 13.34
C ALA A 49 -0.57 9.66 14.09
N ASP A 50 -1.28 10.53 13.38
CA ASP A 50 -1.98 11.69 13.92
C ASP A 50 -3.48 11.58 13.61
N ALA A 51 -4.30 12.44 14.21
CA ALA A 51 -5.75 12.39 14.04
C ALA A 51 -6.20 12.47 12.56
N GLN A 52 -5.40 13.14 11.73
CA GLN A 52 -5.66 13.29 10.31
C GLN A 52 -5.36 11.99 9.54
N SER A 53 -4.21 11.37 9.83
CA SER A 53 -3.80 10.10 9.23
C SER A 53 -4.70 8.94 9.67
N ASP A 54 -5.22 8.99 10.91
CA ASP A 54 -6.24 8.05 11.40
C ASP A 54 -7.56 8.15 10.62
N LEU A 55 -7.99 9.37 10.32
CA LEU A 55 -9.19 9.60 9.52
C LEU A 55 -9.01 9.10 8.08
N GLU A 56 -7.85 9.33 7.48
CA GLU A 56 -7.51 8.84 6.15
C GLU A 56 -7.50 7.32 6.09
N LEU A 57 -6.88 6.66 7.07
CA LEU A 57 -6.89 5.19 7.17
C LEU A 57 -8.32 4.64 7.35
N ARG A 58 -9.16 5.28 8.17
CA ARG A 58 -10.58 4.89 8.33
C ARG A 58 -11.35 5.01 7.03
N ASN A 59 -11.13 6.09 6.28
CA ASN A 59 -11.78 6.30 4.99
C ASN A 59 -11.31 5.27 3.96
N LEU A 60 -10.01 4.97 3.92
CA LEU A 60 -9.47 3.92 3.04
C LEU A 60 -10.02 2.54 3.41
N GLY A 61 -10.05 2.20 4.70
CA GLY A 61 -10.64 0.94 5.17
C GLY A 61 -12.12 0.83 4.83
N THR A 62 -12.88 1.93 4.95
CA THR A 62 -14.29 1.98 4.54
C THR A 62 -14.45 1.79 3.04
N TYR A 63 -13.59 2.41 2.23
CA TYR A 63 -13.56 2.21 0.79
C TYR A 63 -13.32 0.75 0.42
N TYR A 64 -12.28 0.12 0.98
CA TYR A 64 -11.97 -1.30 0.72
C TYR A 64 -13.09 -2.23 1.18
N LEU A 65 -13.70 -1.94 2.33
CA LEU A 65 -14.86 -2.70 2.80
C LEU A 65 -15.98 -2.60 1.77
N LEU A 66 -16.39 -1.40 1.36
CA LEU A 66 -17.48 -1.24 0.40
C LEU A 66 -17.17 -1.84 -0.98
N ARG A 67 -15.92 -1.75 -1.43
CA ARG A 67 -15.46 -2.29 -2.72
C ARG A 67 -15.49 -3.82 -2.74
N TYR A 68 -14.95 -4.45 -1.69
CA TYR A 68 -14.70 -5.89 -1.70
C TYR A 68 -15.69 -6.71 -0.88
N TRP A 69 -16.61 -6.10 -0.13
CA TRP A 69 -17.53 -6.84 0.76
C TRP A 69 -18.36 -7.89 0.03
N PHE A 70 -19.00 -7.52 -1.08
CA PHE A 70 -19.83 -8.49 -1.82
C PHE A 70 -18.99 -9.61 -2.42
N GLN A 71 -17.78 -9.31 -2.89
CA GLN A 71 -16.85 -10.33 -3.38
C GLN A 71 -16.44 -11.26 -2.23
N ALA A 72 -16.03 -10.72 -1.07
CA ALA A 72 -15.67 -11.48 0.13
C ALA A 72 -16.78 -12.42 0.63
N VAL A 73 -18.04 -11.97 0.55
CA VAL A 73 -19.20 -12.81 0.89
C VAL A 73 -19.44 -13.88 -0.16
N SER A 74 -19.20 -13.57 -1.44
CA SER A 74 -19.40 -14.50 -2.54
C SER A 74 -18.33 -15.59 -2.61
N ASP A 75 -17.07 -15.25 -2.35
CA ASP A 75 -15.92 -16.16 -2.41
C ASP A 75 -15.56 -16.76 -1.04
N PHE A 76 -16.21 -16.28 0.04
CA PHE A 76 -15.94 -16.65 1.43
C PHE A 76 -14.49 -16.38 1.89
N ASP A 77 -13.82 -15.41 1.25
CA ASP A 77 -12.42 -15.06 1.56
C ASP A 77 -12.25 -13.58 1.95
N PRO A 78 -12.64 -13.21 3.18
CA PRO A 78 -12.38 -11.87 3.71
C PRO A 78 -10.90 -11.63 4.00
N LEU A 79 -10.10 -12.68 4.18
CA LEU A 79 -8.67 -12.55 4.48
C LEU A 79 -7.91 -11.98 3.29
N LEU A 80 -8.19 -12.48 2.09
CA LEU A 80 -7.62 -11.97 0.84
C LEU A 80 -7.90 -10.46 0.70
N LYS A 81 -9.10 -10.00 1.06
CA LYS A 81 -9.45 -8.56 0.94
C LYS A 81 -8.71 -7.70 1.96
N LEU A 82 -8.45 -8.23 3.16
CA LEU A 82 -7.59 -7.59 4.15
C LEU A 82 -6.13 -7.54 3.70
N GLN A 83 -5.63 -8.59 3.05
CA GLN A 83 -4.27 -8.59 2.47
C GLN A 83 -4.14 -7.54 1.36
N LYS A 84 -5.13 -7.42 0.47
CA LYS A 84 -5.16 -6.37 -0.56
C LYS A 84 -5.13 -4.96 0.05
N LEU A 85 -5.95 -4.71 1.07
CA LEU A 85 -5.94 -3.43 1.81
C LEU A 85 -4.57 -3.15 2.43
N ALA A 86 -3.98 -4.15 3.10
CA ALA A 86 -2.70 -3.99 3.77
C ALA A 86 -1.54 -3.80 2.76
N ALA A 87 -1.58 -4.48 1.61
CA ALA A 87 -0.62 -4.29 0.53
C ALA A 87 -0.72 -2.88 -0.08
N ALA A 88 -1.94 -2.42 -0.36
CA ALA A 88 -2.18 -1.08 -0.87
C ALA A 88 -1.66 -0.01 0.10
N TRP A 89 -1.99 -0.15 1.38
CA TRP A 89 -1.51 0.77 2.41
C TRP A 89 0.01 0.76 2.54
N ALA A 90 0.64 -0.42 2.55
CA ALA A 90 2.09 -0.54 2.66
C ALA A 90 2.81 0.14 1.48
N VAL A 91 2.34 -0.09 0.24
CA VAL A 91 2.92 0.52 -0.96
C VAL A 91 2.76 2.03 -0.93
N THR A 92 1.54 2.54 -0.75
CA THR A 92 1.31 3.99 -0.76
C THR A 92 2.06 4.67 0.37
N ARG A 93 2.11 4.07 1.57
CA ARG A 93 2.88 4.60 2.70
C ARG A 93 4.39 4.68 2.41
N TYR A 94 4.94 3.73 1.67
CA TYR A 94 6.34 3.81 1.26
C TYR A 94 6.56 4.94 0.24
N LEU A 95 5.67 5.08 -0.75
CA LEU A 95 5.71 6.18 -1.72
C LEU A 95 5.57 7.55 -1.05
N GLU A 96 4.76 7.67 0.00
CA GLU A 96 4.68 8.87 0.84
C GLU A 96 6.00 9.17 1.57
N ALA A 97 6.64 8.14 2.14
CA ALA A 97 7.90 8.30 2.85
C ALA A 97 9.04 8.72 1.92
N VAL A 98 9.07 8.17 0.70
CA VAL A 98 9.99 8.58 -0.38
C VAL A 98 9.74 10.03 -0.76
N HIS A 99 8.48 10.41 -0.98
CA HIS A 99 8.11 11.80 -1.30
C HIS A 99 8.57 12.76 -0.20
N TRP A 100 8.26 12.45 1.06
CA TRP A 100 8.69 13.26 2.21
C TRP A 100 10.22 13.40 2.25
N SER A 101 10.97 12.33 1.99
CA SER A 101 12.44 12.35 2.04
C SER A 101 13.07 13.35 1.07
N LYS A 102 12.36 13.69 -0.01
CA LYS A 102 12.81 14.60 -1.07
C LYS A 102 12.26 16.01 -0.92
N THR A 103 11.01 16.14 -0.51
CA THR A 103 10.32 17.45 -0.45
C THR A 103 10.26 18.05 0.95
N GLY A 104 10.50 17.24 1.99
CA GLY A 104 10.34 17.61 3.40
C GLY A 104 8.89 17.85 3.84
N THR A 105 7.91 17.64 2.95
CA THR A 105 6.49 17.92 3.21
C THR A 105 5.59 16.80 2.68
N LEU A 106 4.45 16.60 3.33
CA LEU A 106 3.46 15.62 2.90
C LEU A 106 2.07 16.23 3.09
N SER A 107 1.44 16.66 2.00
CA SER A 107 0.11 17.27 2.04
C SER A 107 -0.99 16.22 2.00
N GLN A 108 -2.12 16.49 2.65
CA GLN A 108 -3.32 15.65 2.55
C GLN A 108 -3.76 15.44 1.08
N THR A 109 -3.70 16.49 0.26
CA THR A 109 -4.05 16.40 -1.18
C THR A 109 -3.15 15.42 -1.92
N TYR A 110 -1.86 15.36 -1.59
CA TYR A 110 -0.93 14.40 -2.17
C TYR A 110 -1.32 12.96 -1.77
N ARG A 111 -1.55 12.70 -0.48
CA ARG A 111 -1.94 11.37 0.02
C ARG A 111 -3.22 10.86 -0.63
N ILE A 112 -4.25 11.71 -0.70
CA ILE A 112 -5.52 11.37 -1.38
C ILE A 112 -5.29 11.03 -2.86
N ARG A 113 -4.53 11.86 -3.58
CA ARG A 113 -4.23 11.62 -5.00
C ARG A 113 -3.43 10.35 -5.22
N LEU A 114 -2.51 10.02 -4.30
CA LEU A 114 -1.72 8.80 -4.36
C LEU A 114 -2.60 7.56 -4.20
N HIS A 115 -3.54 7.56 -3.25
CA HIS A 115 -4.51 6.46 -3.11
C HIS A 115 -5.44 6.34 -4.31
N GLN A 116 -5.90 7.46 -4.88
CA GLN A 116 -6.70 7.46 -6.11
C GLN A 116 -5.91 6.88 -7.30
N LEU A 117 -4.63 7.24 -7.41
CA LEU A 117 -3.74 6.70 -8.43
C LEU A 117 -3.55 5.20 -8.25
N TYR A 118 -3.24 4.74 -7.03
CA TYR A 118 -3.13 3.30 -6.74
C TYR A 118 -4.40 2.54 -7.16
N SER A 119 -5.57 3.05 -6.79
CA SER A 119 -6.84 2.41 -7.14
C SER A 119 -7.05 2.31 -8.65
N LYS A 120 -6.69 3.37 -9.39
CA LYS A 120 -6.76 3.38 -10.85
C LYS A 120 -5.79 2.36 -11.47
N GLU A 121 -4.56 2.33 -11.01
CA GLU A 121 -3.48 1.52 -11.59
C GLU A 121 -3.62 0.04 -11.25
N VAL A 122 -4.07 -0.27 -10.03
CA VAL A 122 -4.05 -1.65 -9.52
C VAL A 122 -5.44 -2.25 -9.41
N GLU A 123 -6.40 -1.54 -8.83
CA GLU A 123 -7.69 -2.13 -8.46
C GLU A 123 -8.72 -2.08 -9.59
N HIS A 124 -8.68 -1.05 -10.44
CA HIS A 124 -9.61 -0.92 -11.57
C HIS A 124 -9.19 -1.70 -12.82
N ASP A 125 -7.97 -2.21 -12.84
CA ASP A 125 -7.49 -3.11 -13.88
C ASP A 125 -7.61 -4.57 -13.42
N GLY A 126 -8.35 -5.37 -14.17
CA GLY A 126 -8.70 -6.74 -13.76
C GLY A 126 -7.52 -7.70 -13.75
N GLU A 127 -6.55 -7.53 -14.65
CA GLU A 127 -5.35 -8.38 -14.72
C GLU A 127 -4.38 -8.03 -13.59
N ASN A 128 -4.23 -6.74 -13.29
CA ASN A 128 -3.44 -6.27 -12.16
C ASN A 128 -4.04 -6.72 -10.83
N GLU A 129 -5.35 -6.61 -10.68
CA GLU A 129 -6.08 -7.09 -9.51
C GLU A 129 -5.89 -8.59 -9.32
N ALA A 130 -6.06 -9.39 -10.37
CA ALA A 130 -5.87 -10.83 -10.31
C ALA A 130 -4.42 -11.22 -9.97
N THR A 131 -3.44 -10.50 -10.53
CA THR A 131 -2.01 -10.71 -10.22
C THR A 131 -1.69 -10.39 -8.76
N LEU A 132 -2.30 -9.33 -8.20
CA LEU A 132 -2.17 -9.01 -6.78
C LEU A 132 -2.81 -10.09 -5.90
N GLU A 133 -3.99 -10.59 -6.28
CA GLU A 133 -4.66 -11.67 -5.55
C GLU A 133 -3.82 -12.96 -5.53
N GLU A 134 -3.27 -13.35 -6.69
CA GLU A 134 -2.37 -14.50 -6.77
C GLU A 134 -1.12 -14.32 -5.90
N ALA A 135 -0.56 -13.11 -5.86
CA ALA A 135 0.57 -12.82 -4.98
C ALA A 135 0.18 -12.93 -3.49
N CYS A 136 -1.02 -12.49 -3.10
CA CYS A 136 -1.52 -12.65 -1.73
C CYS A 136 -1.69 -14.12 -1.32
N LEU A 137 -1.97 -15.01 -2.26
CA LEU A 137 -2.15 -16.45 -2.02
C LEU A 137 -0.83 -17.24 -2.04
N SER A 138 0.10 -16.87 -2.92
CA SER A 138 1.30 -17.66 -3.22
C SER A 138 2.61 -17.11 -2.65
N ASN A 139 2.67 -15.81 -2.33
CA ASN A 139 3.91 -15.14 -1.92
C ASN A 139 3.87 -14.72 -0.44
N LEU A 140 4.80 -15.27 0.35
CA LEU A 140 4.92 -14.99 1.78
C LEU A 140 5.07 -13.49 2.10
N ALA A 141 5.66 -12.70 1.20
CA ALA A 141 5.79 -11.25 1.39
C ALA A 141 4.44 -10.51 1.47
N PHE A 142 3.38 -11.12 0.93
CA PHE A 142 2.01 -10.62 0.96
C PHE A 142 1.15 -11.31 2.04
N SER A 143 1.75 -12.14 2.89
CA SER A 143 1.07 -12.67 4.07
C SER A 143 0.70 -11.51 5.01
N LEU A 144 -0.41 -11.65 5.74
CA LEU A 144 -0.85 -10.63 6.70
C LEU A 144 0.23 -10.33 7.75
N GLU A 145 1.02 -11.34 8.16
CA GLU A 145 2.12 -11.15 9.09
C GLU A 145 3.24 -10.28 8.50
N SER A 146 3.65 -10.56 7.27
CA SER A 146 4.65 -9.75 6.56
C SER A 146 4.15 -8.32 6.34
N LEU A 147 2.91 -8.16 5.88
CA LEU A 147 2.29 -6.86 5.65
C LEU A 147 2.15 -6.05 6.94
N ARG A 148 1.77 -6.70 8.06
CA ARG A 148 1.71 -6.04 9.38
C ARG A 148 3.07 -5.48 9.80
N ASN A 149 4.19 -6.09 9.40
CA ASN A 149 5.52 -5.58 9.74
C ASN A 149 5.93 -4.33 8.91
N LEU A 150 5.13 -3.95 7.90
CA LEU A 150 5.33 -2.76 7.07
C LEU A 150 4.47 -1.56 7.52
N ILE A 151 3.51 -1.79 8.41
CA ILE A 151 2.47 -0.82 8.82
C ILE A 151 2.63 -0.50 10.30
#